data_AF-X1HRY0-F1
#
_entry.id   AF-X1HRY0-F1
#
_cell.length_a   1.000
_cell.length_b   1.000
_cell.length_c   1.000
_cell.angle_alpha   90.00
_cell.angle_beta   90.00
_cell.angle_gamma   90.00
#
_symmetry.space_group_name_H-M   'P 1'
#
loop_
_entity.id
_entity.type
_entity.pdbx_description
1 polymer ?
#
loop_
_entity_poly.entity_id
_entity_poly.type
_entity_poly.pdbx_seq_one_letter_code
_entity_poly.pdbx_strand_id
1 'polypeptide(L)'
;MKKKFKGFTKPTYTQTPNEVFDVLLNMLNGSELKVLLYIIRRTFGFKKESDNISLNQIVNGIKKKDGSIQDYGTGLSMQSVKNAVKGLTEKNVVKKIKRKDESGQDKSPNYSLNTIEIPFKKNREIFIGFTV
;
A
#
# COMPACT_ATOMS: atom_id res chain seq x y z
N MET A 1 -13.60 6.11 26.09
CA MET A 1 -12.72 7.23 25.67
C MET A 1 -11.88 6.80 24.46
N LYS A 2 -11.84 7.60 23.38
CA LYS A 2 -10.92 7.32 22.26
C LYS A 2 -9.48 7.45 22.77
N LYS A 3 -8.63 6.43 22.56
CA LYS A 3 -7.20 6.51 22.87
C LYS A 3 -6.60 7.71 22.12
N LYS A 4 -5.90 8.59 22.83
CA LYS A 4 -5.20 9.73 22.21
C LYS A 4 -3.85 9.27 21.67
N PHE A 5 -3.50 9.70 20.46
CA PHE A 5 -2.15 9.54 19.93
C PHE A 5 -1.18 10.38 20.77
N LYS A 6 -0.10 9.78 21.26
CA LYS A 6 0.84 10.42 22.21
C LYS A 6 1.86 11.35 21.54
N GLY A 7 1.92 11.37 20.21
CA GLY A 7 2.92 12.11 19.43
C GLY A 7 3.97 11.19 18.81
N PHE A 8 4.81 11.79 17.95
CA PHE A 8 5.91 11.11 17.27
C PHE A 8 7.18 11.18 18.13
N THR A 9 7.93 10.09 18.23
CA THR A 9 9.14 10.03 19.08
C THR A 9 10.38 10.62 18.40
N LYS A 10 10.52 10.39 17.09
CA LYS A 10 11.58 10.94 16.25
C LYS A 10 11.16 10.84 14.78
N PRO A 11 11.75 11.65 13.88
CA PRO A 11 11.57 11.48 12.45
C PRO A 11 12.10 10.12 12.00
N THR A 12 11.19 9.18 11.73
CA THR A 12 11.48 7.95 10.99
C THR A 12 10.61 7.93 9.75
N TYR A 13 11.21 7.65 8.60
CA TYR A 13 10.57 7.86 7.31
C TYR A 13 10.36 6.55 6.55
N THR A 14 9.31 6.54 5.74
CA THR A 14 9.08 5.53 4.71
C THR A 14 9.23 6.24 3.36
N GLN A 15 10.19 5.82 2.55
CA GLN A 15 10.33 6.35 1.19
C GLN A 15 9.05 6.05 0.40
N THR A 16 8.50 7.08 -0.23
CA THR A 16 7.20 7.07 -0.90
C THR A 16 7.33 7.87 -2.19
N PRO A 17 6.89 7.35 -3.36
CA PRO A 17 6.92 8.11 -4.61
C PRO A 17 6.12 9.42 -4.49
N ASN A 18 6.64 10.51 -5.08
CA ASN A 18 6.03 11.82 -4.96
C ASN A 18 4.63 11.88 -5.60
N GLU A 19 4.39 11.07 -6.64
CA GLU A 19 3.11 10.92 -7.32
C GLU A 19 1.98 10.54 -6.36
N VAL A 20 2.30 9.84 -5.25
CA VAL A 20 1.32 9.52 -4.20
C VAL A 20 0.74 10.80 -3.60
N PHE A 21 1.57 11.81 -3.40
CA PHE A 21 1.18 13.09 -2.82
C PHE A 21 0.66 14.06 -3.89
N ASP A 22 1.38 14.17 -5.01
CA ASP A 22 1.14 15.19 -6.02
C ASP A 22 -0.06 14.88 -6.93
N VAL A 23 -0.35 13.59 -7.16
CA VAL A 23 -1.38 13.13 -8.11
C VAL A 23 -2.45 12.30 -7.42
N LEU A 24 -2.04 11.27 -6.68
CA LEU A 24 -2.97 10.25 -6.18
C LEU A 24 -3.83 10.74 -5.01
N LEU A 25 -3.44 11.79 -4.27
CA LEU A 25 -4.30 12.40 -3.24
C LEU A 25 -5.62 12.94 -3.81
N ASN A 26 -5.61 13.47 -5.04
CA ASN A 26 -6.82 13.96 -5.70
C ASN A 26 -7.67 12.82 -6.32
N MET A 27 -7.02 11.74 -6.74
CA MET A 27 -7.65 10.66 -7.50
C MET A 27 -8.22 9.55 -6.64
N LEU A 28 -7.58 9.24 -5.50
CA LEU A 28 -7.93 8.11 -4.65
C LEU A 28 -8.92 8.52 -3.56
N ASN A 29 -9.90 7.66 -3.29
CA ASN A 29 -10.72 7.86 -2.11
C ASN A 29 -9.95 7.51 -0.82
N GLY A 30 -10.49 7.90 0.33
CA GLY A 30 -9.81 7.69 1.63
C GLY A 30 -9.54 6.22 1.98
N SER A 31 -10.34 5.27 1.50
CA SER A 31 -10.07 3.84 1.71
C SER A 31 -8.92 3.35 0.83
N GLU A 32 -8.91 3.73 -0.44
CA GLU A 32 -7.83 3.42 -1.39
C GLU A 32 -6.51 4.01 -0.91
N LEU A 33 -6.49 5.29 -0.51
CA LEU A 33 -5.29 5.94 -0.01
C LEU A 33 -4.73 5.24 1.23
N LYS A 34 -5.57 4.88 2.21
CA LYS A 34 -5.13 4.13 3.40
C LYS A 34 -4.51 2.78 3.04
N VAL A 35 -5.12 2.04 2.10
CA VAL A 35 -4.60 0.75 1.65
C VAL A 35 -3.28 0.92 0.89
N LEU A 36 -3.17 1.92 0.01
CA LEU A 36 -1.94 2.23 -0.70
C LEU A 36 -0.80 2.57 0.27
N LEU A 37 -1.03 3.46 1.24
CA LEU A 37 -0.04 3.82 2.25
C LEU A 37 0.39 2.61 3.10
N TYR A 38 -0.54 1.71 3.41
CA TYR A 38 -0.21 0.47 4.10
C TYR A 38 0.74 -0.40 3.25
N ILE A 39 0.43 -0.60 1.97
CA ILE A 39 1.28 -1.36 1.04
C ILE A 39 2.68 -0.73 0.95
N ILE A 40 2.77 0.59 0.77
CA ILE A 40 4.06 1.33 0.71
C ILE A 40 4.88 1.12 1.99
N ARG A 41 4.23 1.18 3.17
CA ARG A 41 4.91 0.92 4.44
C ARG A 41 5.44 -0.52 4.52
N ARG A 42 4.71 -1.50 3.97
CA ARG A 42 5.07 -2.93 3.95
C ARG A 42 6.16 -3.27 2.93
N THR A 43 6.25 -2.52 1.83
CA THR A 43 7.27 -2.68 0.80
C THR A 43 8.47 -1.77 1.09
N PHE A 44 8.41 -0.50 0.68
CA PHE A 44 9.53 0.44 0.73
C PHE A 44 9.96 0.77 2.15
N GLY A 45 9.02 0.79 3.09
CA GLY A 45 9.34 0.98 4.52
C GLY A 45 10.15 -0.19 5.13
N PHE A 46 10.27 -1.31 4.43
CA PHE A 46 11.14 -2.45 4.77
C PHE A 46 12.19 -2.72 3.68
N LYS A 47 12.45 -1.76 2.79
CA LYS A 47 13.42 -1.86 1.68
C LYS A 47 13.14 -3.06 0.75
N LYS A 48 11.86 -3.27 0.41
CA LYS A 48 11.42 -4.31 -0.54
C LYS A 48 10.64 -3.67 -1.68
N GLU A 49 10.74 -4.26 -2.86
CA GLU A 49 9.91 -3.88 -4.02
C GLU A 49 8.47 -4.43 -3.92
N SER A 50 8.29 -5.56 -3.21
CA SER A 50 7.00 -6.19 -2.99
C SER A 50 6.92 -6.86 -1.62
N ASP A 51 5.71 -7.14 -1.13
CA ASP A 51 5.50 -7.92 0.10
C ASP A 51 4.28 -8.84 -0.04
N ASN A 52 4.29 -9.95 0.68
CA ASN A 52 3.16 -10.86 0.76
C ASN A 52 2.27 -10.43 1.92
N ILE A 53 1.08 -9.91 1.61
CA ILE A 53 0.22 -9.27 2.60
C ILE A 53 -1.17 -9.92 2.53
N SER A 54 -1.67 -10.43 3.64
CA SER A 54 -3.05 -10.91 3.70
C SER A 54 -4.03 -9.74 3.86
N LEU A 55 -5.28 -9.90 3.42
CA LEU A 55 -6.30 -8.88 3.66
C LEU A 55 -6.50 -8.62 5.16
N ASN A 56 -6.39 -9.66 6.00
CA ASN A 56 -6.45 -9.52 7.46
C ASN A 56 -5.31 -8.65 8.00
N GLN A 57 -4.11 -8.71 7.44
CA GLN A 57 -3.01 -7.84 7.82
C GLN A 57 -3.30 -6.38 7.40
N ILE A 58 -3.87 -6.15 6.22
CA ILE A 58 -4.26 -4.78 5.81
C ILE A 58 -5.35 -4.22 6.75
N VAL A 59 -6.29 -5.06 7.21
CA VAL A 59 -7.36 -4.64 8.14
C VAL A 59 -6.80 -4.39 9.54
N ASN A 60 -6.15 -5.39 10.14
CA ASN A 60 -5.87 -5.45 11.59
C ASN A 60 -4.39 -5.26 11.94
N GLY A 61 -3.51 -5.25 10.95
CA GLY A 61 -2.07 -5.19 11.12
C GLY A 61 -1.43 -6.53 11.45
N ILE A 62 -0.21 -6.46 11.98
CA ILE A 62 0.64 -7.63 12.23
C ILE A 62 1.01 -7.68 13.71
N LYS A 63 0.62 -8.78 14.35
CA LYS A 63 1.12 -9.20 15.66
C LYS A 63 2.10 -10.36 15.47
N LYS A 64 3.28 -10.25 16.06
CA LYS A 64 4.31 -11.28 16.01
C LYS A 64 4.05 -12.38 17.04
N LYS A 65 4.73 -13.51 16.88
CA LYS A 65 4.61 -14.67 17.77
C LYS A 65 5.01 -14.37 19.22
N ASP A 66 5.98 -13.47 19.40
CA ASP A 66 6.44 -12.98 20.71
C ASP A 66 5.44 -12.03 21.41
N GLY A 67 4.28 -11.79 20.80
CA GLY A 67 3.25 -10.90 21.32
C GLY A 67 3.45 -9.43 20.96
N SER A 68 4.60 -9.04 20.40
CA SER A 68 4.86 -7.68 19.98
C SER A 68 4.00 -7.29 18.77
N ILE A 69 3.60 -6.02 18.72
CA ILE A 69 2.80 -5.47 17.64
C ILE A 69 3.74 -4.74 16.68
N GLN A 70 3.69 -5.11 15.40
CA GLN A 70 4.46 -4.45 14.36
C GLN A 70 3.73 -3.24 13.79
N ASP A 71 2.42 -3.39 13.54
CA ASP A 71 1.53 -2.33 13.09
C ASP A 71 0.07 -2.69 13.39
N TYR A 72 -0.82 -1.71 13.27
CA TYR A 72 -2.25 -1.84 13.61
C TYR A 72 -3.17 -1.90 12.37
N GLY A 73 -2.62 -2.07 11.17
CA GLY A 73 -3.41 -2.08 9.93
C GLY A 73 -4.00 -0.72 9.56
N THR A 74 -5.01 -0.76 8.70
CA THR A 74 -5.75 0.42 8.23
C THR A 74 -6.98 0.74 9.08
N GLY A 75 -7.48 -0.23 9.86
CA GLY A 75 -8.71 -0.12 10.63
C GLY A 75 -9.99 -0.03 9.77
N LEU A 76 -9.89 -0.29 8.47
CA LEU A 76 -11.04 -0.35 7.55
C LEU A 76 -11.78 -1.69 7.71
N SER A 77 -13.06 -1.74 7.32
CA SER A 77 -13.76 -3.03 7.24
C SER A 77 -13.13 -3.93 6.18
N MET A 78 -13.29 -5.25 6.34
CA MET A 78 -12.82 -6.23 5.34
C MET A 78 -13.37 -5.94 3.93
N GLN A 79 -14.64 -5.55 3.84
CA GLN A 79 -15.25 -5.21 2.55
C GLN A 79 -14.66 -3.93 1.95
N SER A 80 -14.42 -2.91 2.77
CA SER A 80 -13.76 -1.67 2.34
C SER A 80 -12.34 -1.93 1.84
N VAL A 81 -11.57 -2.80 2.51
CA VAL A 81 -10.24 -3.21 2.04
C VAL A 81 -10.31 -3.95 0.72
N LYS A 82 -11.24 -4.91 0.56
CA LYS A 82 -11.43 -5.62 -0.71
C LYS A 82 -11.74 -4.66 -1.86
N ASN A 83 -12.67 -3.72 -1.64
CA ASN A 83 -13.05 -2.72 -2.64
C ASN A 83 -11.88 -1.79 -2.97
N ALA A 84 -11.13 -1.33 -1.96
CA ALA A 84 -9.95 -0.48 -2.14
C ALA A 84 -8.84 -1.19 -2.93
N VAL A 85 -8.53 -2.45 -2.60
CA VAL A 85 -7.55 -3.24 -3.37
C VAL A 85 -7.99 -3.41 -4.82
N LYS A 86 -9.28 -3.69 -5.05
CA LYS A 86 -9.84 -3.80 -6.40
C LYS A 86 -9.66 -2.48 -7.16
N GLY A 87 -10.10 -1.36 -6.60
CA GLY A 87 -9.98 -0.03 -7.22
C GLY A 87 -8.54 0.40 -7.50
N LEU A 88 -7.60 0.13 -6.58
CA LEU A 88 -6.16 0.38 -6.79
C LEU A 88 -5.57 -0.46 -7.93
N THR A 89 -6.04 -1.69 -8.09
CA THR A 89 -5.60 -2.58 -9.19
C THR A 89 -6.18 -2.10 -10.52
N GLU A 90 -7.47 -1.75 -10.54
CA GLU A 90 -8.16 -1.24 -11.75
C GLU A 90 -7.60 0.10 -12.21
N LYS A 91 -7.18 0.97 -11.28
CA LYS A 91 -6.51 2.25 -11.58
C LYS A 91 -5.01 2.08 -11.92
N ASN A 92 -4.50 0.86 -12.04
CA ASN A 92 -3.08 0.58 -12.30
C ASN A 92 -2.10 1.20 -11.29
N VAL A 93 -2.52 1.43 -10.04
CA VAL A 93 -1.65 1.97 -8.97
C VAL A 93 -0.86 0.85 -8.29
N VAL A 94 -1.51 -0.29 -8.08
CA VAL A 94 -0.95 -1.46 -7.37
C VAL A 94 -1.05 -2.70 -8.25
N LYS A 95 0.04 -3.48 -8.30
CA LYS A 95 0.04 -4.84 -8.86
C LYS A 95 -0.29 -5.83 -7.73
N LYS A 96 -1.23 -6.73 -7.99
CA LYS A 96 -1.61 -7.83 -7.08
C LYS A 96 -1.41 -9.17 -7.78
N ILE A 97 -0.51 -9.99 -7.25
CA ILE A 97 -0.25 -11.34 -7.76
C ILE A 97 -0.85 -12.35 -6.78
N LYS A 98 -1.81 -13.15 -7.25
CA LYS A 98 -2.35 -14.29 -6.48
C LYS A 98 -1.27 -15.36 -6.34
N ARG A 99 -1.23 -16.03 -5.19
CA ARG A 99 -0.24 -17.06 -4.89
C ARG A 99 -0.92 -18.31 -4.38
N LYS A 100 -0.32 -19.45 -4.67
CA LYS A 100 -0.70 -20.76 -4.14
C LYS A 100 0.52 -21.45 -3.53
N ASP A 101 0.28 -22.42 -2.67
CA ASP A 101 1.32 -23.34 -2.21
C ASP A 101 1.46 -24.56 -3.14
N GLU A 102 2.37 -25.45 -2.79
CA GLU A 102 2.64 -26.69 -3.54
C GLU A 102 1.42 -27.62 -3.59
N SER A 103 0.55 -27.54 -2.59
CA SER A 103 -0.71 -28.28 -2.49
C SER A 103 -1.87 -27.59 -3.24
N GLY A 104 -1.64 -26.43 -3.84
CA GLY A 104 -2.64 -25.64 -4.57
C GLY A 104 -3.54 -24.76 -3.70
N GLN A 105 -3.30 -24.67 -2.39
CA GLN A 105 -4.04 -23.81 -1.48
C GLN A 105 -3.62 -22.34 -1.62
N ASP A 106 -4.58 -21.43 -1.46
CA ASP A 106 -4.34 -20.00 -1.59
C ASP A 106 -3.42 -19.48 -0.49
N LYS A 107 -2.38 -18.75 -0.90
CA LYS A 107 -1.47 -18.00 -0.01
C LYS A 107 -1.80 -16.51 -0.06
N SER A 108 -1.29 -15.77 0.93
CA SER A 108 -1.33 -14.32 0.92
C SER A 108 -0.83 -13.77 -0.43
N PRO A 109 -1.62 -12.94 -1.12
CA PRO A 109 -1.20 -12.36 -2.39
C PRO A 109 0.03 -11.47 -2.19
N ASN A 110 0.83 -11.36 -3.24
CA ASN A 110 1.93 -10.42 -3.29
C ASN A 110 1.44 -9.08 -3.83
N TYR A 111 1.87 -8.00 -3.21
CA TYR A 111 1.56 -6.64 -3.62
C TYR A 111 2.84 -5.85 -3.89
N SER A 112 2.82 -5.05 -4.95
CA SER A 112 3.82 -4.03 -5.25
C SER A 112 3.15 -2.79 -5.86
N LEU A 113 3.85 -1.66 -5.84
CA LEU A 113 3.42 -0.52 -6.65
C LEU A 113 3.64 -0.86 -8.13
N ASN A 114 2.77 -0.33 -8.98
CA ASN A 114 2.98 -0.42 -10.41
C ASN A 114 4.02 0.63 -10.85
N THR A 115 5.28 0.23 -10.88
CA THR A 115 6.35 1.04 -11.44
C THR A 115 6.41 0.86 -12.96
N ILE A 116 6.63 1.97 -13.67
CA ILE A 116 6.82 2.01 -15.12
C ILE A 116 8.26 2.44 -15.41
N GLU A 117 8.92 1.75 -16.35
CA GLU A 117 10.22 2.16 -16.85
C GLU A 117 10.02 3.25 -17.90
N ILE A 118 10.06 4.52 -17.48
CA ILE A 118 10.16 5.64 -18.44
C ILE A 118 11.63 6.09 -18.47
N PRO A 119 12.27 6.30 -19.65
CA PRO A 119 13.50 7.07 -19.70
C PRO A 119 13.21 8.48 -19.18
N PHE A 120 13.86 8.88 -18.10
CA PHE A 120 13.66 10.16 -17.43
C PHE A 120 14.04 11.34 -18.36
N LYS A 121 13.11 11.79 -19.22
CA LYS A 121 13.20 13.09 -19.90
C LYS A 121 12.09 13.98 -19.38
N LYS A 122 12.48 14.88 -18.49
CA LYS A 122 11.66 15.94 -17.93
C LYS A 122 11.39 17.01 -19.00
N ASN A 123 10.45 16.75 -19.92
CA ASN A 123 9.88 17.81 -20.74
C ASN A 123 8.78 18.51 -19.95
N ARG A 124 8.84 19.84 -19.90
CA ARG A 124 8.11 20.75 -19.01
C ARG A 124 6.58 20.74 -19.13
N GLU A 125 5.99 19.93 -20.00
CA GLU A 125 4.55 19.98 -20.32
C GLU A 125 3.80 18.66 -20.10
N ILE A 126 4.45 17.61 -19.56
CA ILE A 126 3.79 16.33 -19.31
C ILE A 126 3.68 16.14 -17.79
N PHE A 127 2.47 16.32 -17.25
CA PHE A 127 2.11 15.75 -15.96
C PHE A 127 2.07 14.23 -16.13
N ILE A 128 3.20 13.62 -15.83
CA ILE A 128 3.49 12.20 -15.61
C ILE A 128 2.25 11.28 -15.72
N GLY A 129 2.17 10.50 -16.80
CA GLY A 129 1.27 9.33 -16.90
C GLY A 129 -0.16 9.58 -17.39
N PHE A 130 -0.53 10.80 -17.75
CA PHE A 130 -1.78 11.08 -18.45
C PHE A 130 -1.50 11.50 -19.89
N THR A 131 -1.93 10.67 -20.85
CA THR A 131 -2.22 11.16 -22.20
C THR A 131 -3.60 11.79 -22.13
N VAL A 132 -3.70 13.08 -22.43
CA VAL A 132 -4.99 13.75 -22.67
C VAL A 132 -5.57 13.25 -23.99
#